data_AF-A0A6A6E331-F1
#
_entry.id   AF-A0A6A6E331-F1
#
_cell.length_a   1.000
_cell.length_b   1.000
_cell.length_c   1.000
_cell.angle_alpha   90.00
_cell.angle_beta   90.00
_cell.angle_gamma   90.00
#
_symmetry.space_group_name_H-M   'P 1'
#
loop_
_entity.id
_entity.type
_entity.pdbx_description
1 polymer ?
#
loop_
_entity_poly.entity_id
_entity_poly.type
_entity_poly.pdbx_seq_one_letter_code
_entity_poly.pdbx_strand_id
1 'polypeptide(L)'
;MLRTAFISGPLDASEEYFNTHYVPHLQTAIQKGDHFVMGPVAGIDTLSLHYLLSQNVDPKRITVFMAHFEYQNASWRKSYEELGVSVKEVGSLGTTTRDRDAAMTQASDYDILRYRSEEEAKELYGSIWWPRISNTEMNERRRKGVTSQAYNLGGSVAPKLKDSDGKEGKESVSTGKKLLKLLGKR
;
A
#
# COMPACT_ATOMS: atom_id res chain seq x y z
N MET A 1 16.46 3.39 -19.65
CA MET A 1 17.00 3.44 -18.27
C MET A 1 16.43 2.26 -17.51
N LEU A 2 17.23 1.59 -16.70
CA LEU A 2 16.76 0.55 -15.79
C LEU A 2 15.91 1.21 -14.71
N ARG A 3 14.67 0.75 -14.52
CA ARG A 3 13.76 1.29 -13.49
C ARG A 3 13.58 0.27 -12.37
N THR A 4 13.10 0.73 -11.23
CA THR A 4 12.81 -0.08 -10.06
C THR A 4 11.30 -0.08 -9.79
N ALA A 5 10.71 -1.27 -9.76
CA ALA A 5 9.30 -1.49 -9.44
C ALA A 5 9.14 -1.81 -7.94
N PHE A 6 8.25 -1.09 -7.25
CA PHE A 6 7.79 -1.49 -5.92
C PHE A 6 6.57 -2.39 -6.03
N ILE A 7 6.73 -3.64 -5.61
CA ILE A 7 5.65 -4.61 -5.56
C ILE A 7 4.98 -4.55 -4.19
N SER A 8 3.65 -4.37 -4.16
CA SER A 8 2.90 -4.37 -2.90
C SER A 8 1.45 -4.81 -3.12
N GLY A 9 0.87 -5.47 -2.12
CA GLY A 9 -0.50 -6.00 -2.23
C GLY A 9 -1.03 -6.65 -0.96
N PRO A 10 -2.16 -7.38 -1.04
CA PRO A 10 -2.80 -7.98 0.12
C PRO A 10 -1.98 -9.13 0.72
N LEU A 11 -2.07 -9.29 2.05
CA LEU A 11 -1.40 -10.35 2.82
C LEU A 11 -2.01 -11.73 2.62
N ASP A 12 -3.28 -11.77 2.22
CA ASP A 12 -4.15 -12.95 2.09
C ASP A 12 -4.54 -13.17 0.62
N ALA A 13 -3.63 -12.88 -0.31
CA ALA A 13 -3.82 -13.14 -1.73
C ALA A 13 -3.71 -14.63 -2.04
N SER A 14 -4.65 -15.17 -2.83
CA SER A 14 -4.54 -16.51 -3.42
C SER A 14 -3.58 -16.51 -4.61
N GLU A 15 -3.14 -17.70 -5.03
CA GLU A 15 -2.37 -17.85 -6.27
C GLU A 15 -3.16 -17.39 -7.50
N GLU A 16 -4.47 -17.65 -7.55
CA GLU A 16 -5.34 -17.19 -8.63
C GLU A 16 -5.39 -15.65 -8.70
N TYR A 17 -5.53 -14.99 -7.55
CA TYR A 17 -5.50 -13.53 -7.46
C TYR A 17 -4.16 -12.98 -7.94
N PHE A 18 -3.06 -13.59 -7.51
CA PHE A 18 -1.71 -13.23 -7.92
C PHE A 18 -1.49 -13.41 -9.43
N ASN A 19 -1.86 -14.57 -9.97
CA ASN A 19 -1.74 -14.89 -11.39
C ASN A 19 -2.55 -13.94 -12.26
N THR A 20 -3.76 -13.58 -11.82
CA THR A 20 -4.65 -12.68 -12.56
C THR A 20 -4.14 -11.24 -12.54
N HIS A 21 -3.67 -10.75 -11.39
CA HIS A 21 -3.44 -9.32 -11.19
C HIS A 21 -1.98 -8.87 -11.16
N TYR A 22 -1.03 -9.78 -10.94
CA TYR A 22 0.39 -9.42 -10.78
C TYR A 22 1.27 -9.99 -11.87
N VAL A 23 1.07 -11.26 -12.24
CA VAL A 23 1.92 -11.95 -13.22
C VAL A 23 2.07 -11.18 -14.56
N PRO A 24 1.01 -10.65 -15.19
CA PRO A 24 1.17 -9.89 -16.45
C PRO A 24 2.08 -8.66 -16.31
N HIS A 25 1.99 -7.96 -15.18
CA HIS A 25 2.79 -6.76 -14.89
C HIS A 25 4.24 -7.13 -14.53
N LEU A 26 4.43 -8.21 -13.77
CA LEU A 26 5.75 -8.75 -13.46
C LEU A 26 6.46 -9.19 -14.73
N GLN A 27 5.79 -9.96 -15.61
CA GLN A 27 6.36 -10.37 -16.90
C GLN A 27 6.80 -9.16 -17.74
N THR A 28 5.96 -8.14 -17.81
CA THR A 28 6.29 -6.89 -18.53
C THR A 28 7.55 -6.21 -17.94
N ALA A 29 7.67 -6.15 -16.61
CA ALA A 29 8.82 -5.56 -15.93
C ALA A 29 10.10 -6.41 -16.09
N ILE A 30 9.97 -7.75 -16.03
CA ILE A 30 11.06 -8.70 -16.26
C ILE A 30 11.65 -8.50 -17.66
N GLN A 31 10.79 -8.45 -18.69
CA GLN A 31 11.18 -8.26 -20.09
C GLN A 31 11.90 -6.92 -20.33
N LYS A 32 11.55 -5.88 -19.56
CA LYS A 32 12.20 -4.57 -19.60
C LYS A 32 13.55 -4.52 -18.88
N GLY A 33 13.90 -5.58 -18.14
CA GLY A 33 15.12 -5.59 -17.32
C GLY A 33 14.99 -4.78 -16.03
N ASP A 34 13.76 -4.44 -15.60
CA ASP A 34 13.53 -3.61 -14.41
C ASP A 34 13.99 -4.34 -13.12
N HIS A 35 14.31 -3.58 -12.07
CA HIS A 35 14.63 -4.06 -10.72
C HIS A 35 13.37 -4.09 -9.86
N PHE A 36 13.42 -4.78 -8.73
CA PHE A 36 12.26 -5.03 -7.88
C PHE A 36 12.59 -4.72 -6.42
N VAL A 37 11.67 -4.02 -5.75
CA VAL A 37 11.67 -3.86 -4.29
C VAL A 37 10.36 -4.38 -3.72
N MET A 38 10.41 -5.02 -2.56
CA MET A 38 9.25 -5.54 -1.84
C MET A 38 9.53 -5.66 -0.35
N GLY A 39 8.49 -5.84 0.46
CA GLY A 39 8.61 -6.17 1.87
C GLY A 39 8.86 -7.67 2.10
N PRO A 40 9.00 -8.09 3.37
CA PRO A 40 9.20 -9.48 3.74
C PRO A 40 7.88 -10.16 4.13
N VAL A 41 6.71 -9.58 3.83
CA VAL A 41 5.43 -10.05 4.38
C VAL A 41 4.80 -11.18 3.55
N ALA A 42 3.84 -11.88 4.16
CA ALA A 42 3.05 -12.91 3.46
C ALA A 42 2.19 -12.32 2.33
N GLY A 43 1.62 -13.18 1.49
CA GLY A 43 0.76 -12.79 0.39
C GLY A 43 1.56 -12.35 -0.83
N ILE A 44 1.22 -11.18 -1.39
CA ILE A 44 1.78 -10.70 -2.65
C ILE A 44 3.31 -10.59 -2.63
N ASP A 45 3.92 -10.13 -1.55
CA ASP A 45 5.38 -9.99 -1.47
C ASP A 45 6.07 -11.36 -1.60
N THR A 46 5.60 -12.35 -0.84
CA THR A 46 6.12 -13.74 -0.91
C THR A 46 5.86 -14.38 -2.28
N LEU A 47 4.64 -14.27 -2.81
CA LEU A 47 4.28 -14.82 -4.12
C LEU A 47 5.12 -14.20 -5.25
N SER A 48 5.35 -12.89 -5.17
CA SER A 48 6.16 -12.17 -6.16
C SER A 48 7.62 -12.57 -6.11
N LEU A 49 8.21 -12.69 -4.91
CA LEU A 49 9.58 -13.16 -4.76
C LEU A 49 9.76 -14.55 -5.41
N HIS A 50 8.90 -15.50 -5.04
CA HIS A 50 8.96 -16.85 -5.60
C HIS A 50 8.78 -16.85 -7.12
N TYR A 51 7.83 -16.05 -7.63
CA TYR A 51 7.62 -15.93 -9.06
C TYR A 51 8.86 -15.37 -9.77
N LEU A 52 9.43 -14.26 -9.31
CA LEU A 52 10.62 -13.65 -9.93
C LEU A 52 11.80 -14.62 -9.98
N LEU A 53 12.07 -15.34 -8.89
CA LEU A 53 13.12 -16.36 -8.85
C LEU A 53 12.82 -17.52 -9.81
N SER A 54 11.56 -17.97 -9.89
CA SER A 54 11.14 -19.02 -10.85
C SER A 54 11.31 -18.61 -12.31
N GLN A 55 11.28 -17.31 -12.61
CA GLN A 55 11.49 -16.75 -13.94
C GLN A 55 12.98 -16.47 -14.24
N ASN A 56 13.90 -16.97 -13.40
CA ASN A 56 15.35 -16.75 -13.52
C ASN A 56 15.76 -15.27 -13.52
N VAL A 57 15.00 -14.41 -12.82
CA VAL A 57 15.45 -13.04 -12.55
C VAL A 57 16.69 -13.13 -11.65
N ASP A 58 17.79 -12.46 -12.06
CA ASP A 58 19.00 -12.36 -11.23
C ASP A 58 18.62 -11.85 -9.83
N PRO A 59 18.88 -12.60 -8.75
CA PRO A 59 18.56 -12.18 -7.39
C PRO A 59 19.09 -10.79 -7.01
N LYS A 60 20.19 -10.32 -7.64
CA LYS A 60 20.73 -8.98 -7.44
C LYS A 60 19.81 -7.85 -7.91
N ARG A 61 18.82 -8.16 -8.77
CA ARG A 61 17.76 -7.23 -9.20
C ARG A 61 16.63 -7.13 -8.19
N ILE A 62 16.67 -7.89 -7.10
CA ILE A 62 15.60 -7.97 -6.09
C ILE A 62 16.15 -7.45 -4.76
N THR A 63 15.46 -6.48 -4.17
CA THR A 63 15.76 -6.00 -2.81
C THR A 63 14.54 -6.17 -1.90
N VAL A 64 14.72 -6.90 -0.81
CA VAL A 64 13.73 -7.03 0.26
C VAL A 64 14.03 -5.99 1.33
N PHE A 65 13.10 -5.06 1.55
CA PHE A 65 13.20 -4.08 2.62
C PHE A 65 12.58 -4.67 3.87
N MET A 66 13.28 -4.59 5.00
CA MET A 66 12.79 -5.05 6.30
C MET A 66 12.79 -3.87 7.27
N ALA A 67 11.69 -3.64 7.98
CA ALA A 67 11.69 -2.68 9.09
C ALA A 67 12.67 -3.17 10.17
N HIS A 68 13.20 -2.25 10.99
CA HIS A 68 14.17 -2.60 12.04
C HIS A 68 13.77 -3.84 12.86
N PHE A 69 12.53 -3.92 13.35
CA PHE A 69 12.06 -5.08 14.14
C PHE A 69 12.00 -6.39 13.34
N GLU A 70 11.74 -6.34 12.04
CA GLU A 70 11.76 -7.50 11.14
C GLU A 70 13.21 -7.94 10.90
N TYR A 71 14.10 -6.97 10.67
CA TYR A 71 15.51 -7.19 10.38
C TYR A 71 16.28 -7.79 11.56
N GLN A 72 15.89 -7.45 12.80
CA GLN A 72 16.47 -8.04 14.01
C GLN A 72 16.18 -9.55 14.14
N ASN A 73 15.18 -10.09 13.44
CA ASN A 73 14.97 -11.53 13.36
C ASN A 73 16.00 -12.15 12.40
N ALA A 74 17.13 -12.59 12.95
CA ALA A 74 18.26 -13.12 12.18
C ALA A 74 17.89 -14.33 11.30
N SER A 75 17.03 -15.23 11.76
CA SER A 75 16.61 -16.40 10.97
C SER A 75 15.82 -15.98 9.73
N TRP A 76 14.88 -15.04 9.92
CA TRP A 76 14.07 -14.52 8.83
C TRP A 76 14.90 -13.74 7.82
N ARG A 77 15.79 -12.85 8.28
CA ARG A 77 16.74 -12.15 7.41
C ARG A 77 17.60 -13.12 6.61
N LYS A 78 18.20 -14.11 7.30
CA LYS A 78 19.09 -15.10 6.68
C LYS A 78 18.39 -15.91 5.58
N SER A 79 17.10 -16.22 5.73
CA SER A 79 16.35 -16.90 4.67
C SER A 79 16.28 -16.12 3.36
N TYR A 80 16.29 -14.78 3.40
CA TYR A 80 16.36 -13.97 2.17
C TYR A 80 17.79 -13.87 1.64
N GLU A 81 18.77 -13.68 2.52
CA GLU A 81 20.19 -13.63 2.14
C GLU A 81 20.63 -14.94 1.44
N GLU A 82 20.15 -16.09 1.91
CA GLU A 82 20.41 -17.41 1.31
C GLU A 82 19.79 -17.59 -0.09
N LEU A 83 18.72 -16.85 -0.41
CA LEU A 83 18.16 -16.77 -1.77
C LEU A 83 19.01 -15.87 -2.70
N GLY A 84 20.04 -15.21 -2.17
CA GLY A 84 20.92 -14.32 -2.92
C GLY A 84 20.32 -12.95 -3.23
N VAL A 85 19.13 -12.63 -2.72
CA VAL A 85 18.53 -11.30 -2.86
C VAL A 85 19.19 -10.30 -1.93
N SER A 86 19.13 -9.02 -2.30
CA SER A 86 19.61 -7.96 -1.40
C SER A 86 18.60 -7.74 -0.27
N VAL A 87 19.08 -7.61 0.96
CA VAL A 87 18.23 -7.26 2.11
C VAL A 87 18.63 -5.89 2.64
N LYS A 88 17.65 -5.03 2.89
CA LYS A 88 17.87 -3.67 3.39
C LYS A 88 17.08 -3.42 4.66
N GLU A 89 17.79 -3.11 5.74
CA GLU A 89 17.16 -2.59 6.97
C GLU A 89 16.65 -1.17 6.76
N VAL A 90 15.47 -0.88 7.26
CA VAL A 90 14.88 0.46 7.30
C VAL A 90 14.72 0.92 8.73
N GLY A 91 15.26 2.11 8.99
CA GLY A 91 15.05 2.86 10.23
C GLY A 91 15.77 2.27 11.45
N SER A 92 15.25 2.58 12.63
CA SER A 92 15.78 2.19 13.94
C SER A 92 14.65 1.77 14.89
N LEU A 93 14.90 1.71 16.20
CA LEU A 93 13.87 1.37 17.20
C LEU A 93 12.64 2.27 17.05
N GLY A 94 11.45 1.65 16.96
CA GLY A 94 10.18 2.35 16.74
C GLY A 94 9.75 2.47 15.27
N THR A 95 10.57 2.02 14.32
CA THR A 95 10.19 1.97 12.90
C THR A 95 8.99 1.07 12.67
N THR A 96 8.03 1.58 11.92
CA THR A 96 6.80 0.87 11.57
C THR A 96 6.87 0.26 10.17
N THR A 97 5.97 -0.67 9.87
CA THR A 97 5.74 -1.17 8.50
C THR A 97 5.46 -0.03 7.52
N ARG A 98 4.81 1.04 7.96
CA ARG A 98 4.51 2.20 7.11
C ARG A 98 5.75 3.01 6.74
N ASP A 99 6.71 3.12 7.66
CA ASP A 99 7.99 3.78 7.39
C ASP A 99 8.82 2.98 6.38
N ARG A 100 8.80 1.65 6.52
CA ARG A 100 9.38 0.73 5.54
C ARG A 100 8.74 0.89 4.15
N ASP A 101 7.41 0.91 4.08
CA ASP A 101 6.69 1.10 2.81
C ASP A 101 6.96 2.48 2.19
N ALA A 102 7.12 3.53 3.01
CA ALA A 102 7.54 4.85 2.54
C ALA A 102 8.96 4.83 1.96
N ALA A 103 9.90 4.14 2.61
CA ALA A 103 11.26 3.96 2.10
C ALA A 103 11.28 3.19 0.76
N MET A 104 10.44 2.15 0.60
CA MET A 104 10.30 1.45 -0.69
C MET A 104 9.70 2.34 -1.77
N THR A 105 8.70 3.16 -1.43
CA THR A 105 8.11 4.14 -2.36
C THR A 105 9.16 5.13 -2.86
N GLN A 106 10.04 5.60 -1.97
CA GLN A 106 11.14 6.52 -2.33
C GLN A 106 12.25 5.85 -3.14
N ALA A 107 12.50 4.56 -2.90
CA ALA A 107 13.56 3.80 -3.57
C ALA A 107 13.16 3.22 -4.94
N SER A 108 11.96 3.54 -5.44
CA SER A 108 11.40 2.95 -6.65
C SER A 108 10.78 3.99 -7.57
N ASP A 109 10.79 3.71 -8.86
CA ASP A 109 10.30 4.63 -9.91
C ASP A 109 8.78 4.50 -10.12
N TYR A 110 8.23 3.31 -9.93
CA TYR A 110 6.80 3.02 -10.12
C TYR A 110 6.35 1.84 -9.25
N ASP A 111 5.04 1.61 -9.19
CA ASP A 111 4.47 0.50 -8.44
C ASP A 111 3.91 -0.60 -9.36
N ILE A 112 4.07 -1.85 -8.94
CA ILE A 112 3.24 -2.98 -9.34
C ILE A 112 2.39 -3.30 -8.13
N LEU A 113 1.23 -2.64 -8.03
CA LEU A 113 0.35 -2.79 -6.89
C LEU A 113 -1.10 -2.98 -7.28
N ARG A 114 -1.82 -3.69 -6.41
CA ARG A 114 -3.27 -3.76 -6.42
C ARG A 114 -3.76 -4.00 -5.00
N TYR A 115 -4.75 -3.25 -4.58
CA TYR A 115 -5.56 -3.54 -3.39
C TYR A 115 -6.96 -3.93 -3.84
N ARG A 116 -7.66 -4.71 -3.01
CA ARG A 116 -9.04 -5.12 -3.28
C ARG A 116 -9.95 -3.90 -3.33
N SER A 117 -10.89 -3.93 -4.25
CA SER A 117 -12.07 -3.07 -4.23
C SER A 117 -12.87 -3.31 -2.95
N GLU A 118 -13.79 -2.41 -2.64
CA GLU A 118 -14.67 -2.54 -1.47
C GLU A 118 -15.53 -3.81 -1.58
N GLU A 119 -16.03 -4.09 -2.79
CA GLU A 119 -16.86 -5.26 -3.10
C GLU A 119 -16.07 -6.55 -2.87
N GLU A 120 -14.87 -6.66 -3.44
CA GLU A 120 -13.99 -7.82 -3.23
C GLU A 120 -13.61 -8.00 -1.76
N ALA A 121 -13.36 -6.91 -1.05
CA ALA A 121 -13.02 -6.95 0.37
C ALA A 121 -14.21 -7.38 1.23
N LYS A 122 -15.43 -6.92 0.92
CA LYS A 122 -16.67 -7.32 1.61
C LYS A 122 -17.00 -8.78 1.37
N GLU A 123 -16.83 -9.26 0.14
CA GLU A 123 -17.03 -10.66 -0.20
C GLU A 123 -16.07 -11.56 0.57
N LEU A 124 -14.78 -11.18 0.62
CA LEU A 124 -13.76 -11.98 1.30
C LEU A 124 -13.90 -11.97 2.84
N TYR A 125 -14.06 -10.79 3.43
CA TYR A 125 -14.04 -10.63 4.89
C TYR A 125 -15.44 -10.75 5.53
N GLY A 126 -16.51 -10.66 4.74
CA GLY A 126 -17.88 -10.79 5.23
C GLY A 126 -18.18 -9.84 6.40
N SER A 127 -18.66 -10.41 7.52
CA SER A 127 -19.05 -9.65 8.71
C SER A 127 -17.89 -8.99 9.46
N ILE A 128 -16.66 -9.44 9.24
CA ILE A 128 -15.46 -8.81 9.82
C ILE A 128 -14.84 -7.78 8.88
N TRP A 129 -15.51 -7.43 7.77
CA TRP A 129 -15.09 -6.30 6.96
C TRP A 129 -15.35 -4.97 7.70
N TRP A 130 -14.45 -4.01 7.55
CA TRP A 130 -14.68 -2.62 7.96
C TRP A 130 -13.97 -1.65 6.99
N PRO A 131 -14.50 -0.43 6.82
CA PRO A 131 -13.90 0.57 5.95
C PRO A 131 -12.51 0.99 6.45
N ARG A 132 -11.49 0.83 5.60
CA ARG A 132 -10.11 1.22 5.90
C ARG A 132 -9.32 1.49 4.62
N ILE A 133 -8.31 2.33 4.75
CA ILE A 133 -7.28 2.50 3.71
C ILE A 133 -6.20 1.45 3.92
N SER A 134 -5.95 0.63 2.90
CA SER A 134 -4.90 -0.39 2.98
C SER A 134 -3.51 0.25 2.92
N ASN A 135 -2.48 -0.43 3.44
CA ASN A 135 -1.10 0.05 3.28
C ASN A 135 -0.69 0.11 1.81
N THR A 136 -1.13 -0.84 0.99
CA THR A 136 -0.95 -0.83 -0.47
C THR A 136 -1.56 0.43 -1.10
N GLU A 137 -2.78 0.80 -0.72
CA GLU A 137 -3.40 2.05 -1.19
C GLU A 137 -2.62 3.29 -0.72
N MET A 138 -2.08 3.26 0.49
CA MET A 138 -1.21 4.35 0.97
C MET A 138 0.06 4.52 0.12
N ASN A 139 0.59 3.45 -0.49
CA ASN A 139 1.75 3.55 -1.39
C ASN A 139 1.40 4.39 -2.63
N GLU A 140 0.26 4.10 -3.26
CA GLU A 140 -0.25 4.86 -4.40
C GLU A 140 -0.51 6.33 -4.01
N ARG A 141 -1.15 6.55 -2.87
CA ARG A 141 -1.41 7.90 -2.32
C ARG A 141 -0.12 8.68 -2.09
N ARG A 142 0.93 8.05 -1.55
CA ARG A 142 2.24 8.69 -1.34
C ARG A 142 2.84 9.21 -2.64
N ARG A 143 2.77 8.46 -3.74
CA ARG A 143 3.25 8.93 -5.06
C ARG A 143 2.46 10.12 -5.58
N LYS A 144 1.17 10.19 -5.26
CA LYS A 144 0.29 11.32 -5.60
C LYS A 144 0.44 12.51 -4.63
N GLY A 145 1.36 12.44 -3.65
CA GLY A 145 1.55 13.48 -2.65
C GLY A 145 0.45 13.55 -1.57
N VAL A 146 -0.37 12.51 -1.45
CA VAL A 146 -1.48 12.43 -0.49
C VAL A 146 -1.03 11.71 0.78
N THR A 147 -1.13 12.38 1.92
CA THR A 147 -0.76 11.82 3.25
C THR A 147 -1.97 11.39 4.09
N SER A 148 -3.19 11.75 3.68
CA SER A 148 -4.41 11.46 4.42
C SER A 148 -4.76 9.98 4.42
N GLN A 149 -5.13 9.49 5.61
CA GLN A 149 -5.66 8.14 5.84
C GLN A 149 -7.19 8.12 5.96
N ALA A 150 -7.84 9.26 5.67
CA ALA A 150 -9.30 9.31 5.68
C ALA A 150 -9.85 8.31 4.65
N TYR A 151 -10.72 7.43 5.14
CA TYR A 151 -11.59 6.61 4.31
C TYR A 151 -12.73 7.49 3.84
N ASN A 152 -12.85 7.68 2.53
CA ASN A 152 -13.97 8.43 1.97
C ASN A 152 -15.04 7.42 1.54
N LEU A 153 -16.20 7.48 2.20
CA LEU A 153 -17.42 6.78 1.78
C LEU A 153 -17.93 7.44 0.50
N GLY A 154 -17.56 6.88 -0.65
CA GLY A 154 -17.99 7.37 -1.98
C GLY A 154 -16.80 7.53 -2.91
N GLY A 155 -16.70 6.64 -3.89
CA GLY A 155 -15.59 6.56 -4.83
C GLY A 155 -15.24 7.87 -5.56
N SER A 156 -14.02 7.86 -6.13
CA SER A 156 -13.32 8.94 -6.84
C SER A 156 -12.68 10.01 -5.95
N VAL A 157 -11.36 9.92 -5.80
CA VAL A 157 -10.55 11.06 -5.36
C VAL A 157 -10.35 11.93 -6.59
N ALA A 158 -11.17 12.97 -6.77
CA ALA A 158 -10.66 14.17 -7.41
C ALA A 158 -9.64 14.78 -6.43
N PRO A 159 -8.38 15.02 -6.84
CA PRO A 159 -7.44 15.71 -5.97
C PRO A 159 -7.98 17.11 -5.71
N LYS A 160 -8.09 17.51 -4.43
CA LYS A 160 -8.10 18.94 -4.12
C LYS A 160 -6.72 19.48 -4.48
N LEU A 161 -6.63 20.06 -5.67
CA LEU A 161 -5.55 20.97 -6.00
C LEU A 161 -5.52 22.05 -4.92
N LYS A 162 -4.34 22.28 -4.32
CA LYS A 162 -4.11 23.51 -3.56
C LYS A 162 -4.12 24.64 -4.58
N ASP A 163 -5.24 25.35 -4.66
CA ASP A 163 -5.24 26.66 -5.30
C ASP A 163 -4.40 27.59 -4.41
N SER A 164 -3.23 27.93 -4.92
CA SER A 164 -2.51 29.12 -4.51
C SER A 164 -3.33 30.32 -4.98
N ASP A 165 -4.28 30.75 -4.16
CA ASP A 165 -4.61 32.17 -4.02
C ASP A 165 -5.56 32.37 -2.83
N GLY A 166 -5.07 33.09 -1.83
CA GLY A 166 -5.82 33.37 -0.62
C GLY A 166 -7.04 34.23 -0.90
N LYS A 167 -8.22 33.68 -0.62
CA LYS A 167 -9.41 34.43 -0.20
C LYS A 167 -10.22 33.61 0.80
N GLU A 168 -10.25 34.08 2.04
CA GLU A 168 -11.15 33.60 3.08
C GLU A 168 -12.61 33.87 2.69
N GLY A 169 -13.32 32.82 2.29
CA GLY A 169 -14.78 32.82 2.22
C GLY A 169 -15.35 32.32 3.53
N LYS A 170 -15.87 33.22 4.36
CA LYS A 170 -16.70 32.90 5.53
C LYS A 170 -17.98 32.22 5.06
N GLU A 171 -18.16 30.93 5.35
CA GLU A 171 -19.48 30.33 5.42
C GLU A 171 -19.86 30.09 6.87
N SER A 172 -20.89 30.83 7.28
CA SER A 172 -21.50 30.83 8.59
C SER A 172 -22.20 29.50 8.87
N VAL A 173 -21.74 28.86 9.94
CA VAL A 173 -22.42 27.80 10.68
C VAL A 173 -23.78 28.32 11.16
N SER A 174 -24.88 27.78 10.63
CA SER A 174 -26.23 27.94 11.19
C SER A 174 -26.56 26.70 12.02
N THR A 175 -26.13 26.73 13.28
CA THR A 175 -26.52 25.76 14.30
C THR A 175 -27.73 26.27 15.08
N GLY A 176 -28.82 25.50 15.01
CA GLY A 176 -29.90 25.31 15.98
C GLY A 176 -30.33 26.44 16.94
N LYS A 177 -31.62 26.81 16.87
CA LYS A 177 -32.48 27.05 18.06
C LYS A 177 -33.96 27.26 17.71
N LYS A 178 -34.83 26.43 18.29
CA LYS A 178 -36.19 26.72 18.84
C LYS A 178 -36.79 25.38 19.29
N LEU A 179 -36.52 24.91 20.51
CA LEU A 179 -37.12 25.26 21.81
C LEU A 179 -38.65 25.09 21.88
N LEU A 180 -39.04 24.16 22.76
CA LEU A 180 -40.36 23.85 23.32
C LEU A 180 -41.29 25.05 23.56
N LYS A 181 -42.58 24.84 23.23
CA LYS A 181 -43.85 25.27 23.88
C LYS A 181 -44.97 24.73 22.96
N LEU A 182 -46.04 24.04 23.38
CA LEU A 182 -46.94 24.30 24.49
C LEU A 182 -47.82 23.05 24.74
N LEU A 183 -48.20 22.84 26.01
CA LEU A 183 -49.28 21.97 26.48
C LEU A 183 -50.66 22.40 25.95
N GLY A 184 -51.53 21.42 25.71
CA GLY A 184 -52.99 21.56 25.61
C GLY A 184 -53.62 20.20 25.30
N LYS A 185 -53.91 19.36 26.30
CA LYS A 185 -55.29 19.15 26.81
C LYS A 185 -56.37 19.27 25.72
N ARG A 186 -56.80 18.13 25.18
CA ARG A 186 -58.12 17.52 25.45
C ARG A 186 -58.15 16.11 24.89
#